data_AF-A0A432TZ89-F1
#
_entry.id   AF-A0A432TZ89-F1
#
_cell.length_a   1.000
_cell.length_b   1.000
_cell.length_c   1.000
_cell.angle_alpha   90.00
_cell.angle_beta   90.00
_cell.angle_gamma   90.00
#
_symmetry.space_group_name_H-M   'P 1'
#
loop_
_entity.id
_entity.type
_entity.pdbx_description
1 polymer ?
#
loop_
_entity_poly.entity_id
_entity_poly.type
_entity_poly.pdbx_seq_one_letter_code
_entity_poly.pdbx_strand_id
1 'polypeptide(L)'
;MMKNILSIMAVFSLTTNVMAGGDDRDMGPVESFDSLAPVAEQIVVGDQNANTMTLTNPADAVIGTTTSGSAITTAAHDKCKATLDLSEYNIEIFKEALMGDYLYNIGPVDTLGTAFSDGRWAGYFSCVESYEK
;
A
#
# COMPACT_ATOMS: atom_id res chain seq x y z
N MET A 1 -61.89 -7.73 14.02
CA MET A 1 -61.73 -7.24 15.41
C MET A 1 -60.29 -6.82 15.58
N MET A 2 -60.00 -5.52 15.48
CA MET A 2 -58.66 -4.96 15.69
C MET A 2 -58.87 -3.64 16.43
N LYS A 3 -58.38 -3.61 17.67
CA LYS A 3 -58.20 -2.42 18.50
C LYS A 3 -56.81 -2.57 19.09
N ASN A 4 -56.10 -1.43 19.19
CA ASN A 4 -54.97 -1.07 20.07
C ASN A 4 -54.22 0.05 19.33
N ILE A 5 -54.74 1.28 19.36
CA ILE A 5 -54.53 2.35 20.37
C ILE A 5 -53.07 2.82 20.42
N LEU A 6 -52.92 4.07 19.95
CA LEU A 6 -51.75 4.91 19.75
C LEU A 6 -50.97 5.18 21.05
N SER A 7 -49.63 5.29 20.98
CA SER A 7 -48.88 6.13 21.91
C SER A 7 -47.71 6.79 21.19
N ILE A 8 -47.84 8.11 21.05
CA ILE A 8 -46.92 9.06 20.41
C ILE A 8 -45.93 9.54 21.48
N MET A 9 -44.65 9.26 21.31
CA MET A 9 -43.58 9.90 22.09
C MET A 9 -42.86 10.88 21.18
N ALA A 10 -43.22 12.15 21.28
CA ALA A 10 -42.53 13.25 20.62
C ALA A 10 -41.28 13.62 21.42
N VAL A 11 -40.10 13.27 20.91
CA VAL A 11 -38.83 13.78 21.43
C VAL A 11 -38.52 15.08 20.69
N PHE A 12 -38.72 16.21 21.37
CA PHE A 12 -38.26 17.52 20.90
C PHE A 12 -36.77 17.65 21.21
N SER A 13 -35.93 17.36 20.23
CA SER A 13 -34.51 17.76 20.28
C SER A 13 -34.42 19.23 19.89
N LEU A 14 -34.23 20.10 20.89
CA LEU A 14 -33.77 21.48 20.65
C LEU A 14 -32.30 21.40 20.20
N THR A 15 -32.04 21.78 18.94
CA THR A 15 -30.68 22.15 18.54
C THR A 15 -30.72 23.50 17.83
N THR A 16 -29.90 24.39 18.37
CA THR A 16 -29.74 25.80 18.10
C THR A 16 -29.38 26.12 16.66
N ASN A 17 -29.95 27.21 16.13
CA ASN A 17 -29.50 27.83 14.88
C ASN A 17 -28.02 28.24 15.01
N VAL A 18 -27.15 27.62 14.22
CA VAL A 18 -25.84 28.17 13.93
C VAL A 18 -26.01 29.08 12.71
N MET A 19 -25.83 30.38 12.89
CA MET A 19 -25.57 31.27 11.77
C MET A 19 -24.11 31.02 11.37
N ALA A 20 -23.91 30.24 10.30
CA ALA A 20 -22.62 30.15 9.66
C ALA A 20 -22.27 31.54 9.12
N GLY A 21 -21.36 32.23 9.80
CA GLY A 21 -20.69 33.38 9.23
C GLY A 21 -20.01 32.93 7.95
N GLY A 22 -20.31 33.60 6.84
CA GLY A 22 -19.59 33.43 5.59
C GLY A 22 -18.12 33.75 5.83
N ASP A 23 -17.31 32.71 5.91
CA ASP A 23 -15.87 32.80 5.69
C ASP A 23 -15.69 32.74 4.17
N ASP A 24 -15.67 33.90 3.53
CA ASP A 24 -15.38 34.08 2.10
C ASP A 24 -13.90 33.75 1.80
N ARG A 25 -13.47 32.50 2.05
CA ARG A 25 -12.13 32.01 1.71
C ARG A 25 -12.10 31.09 0.49
N ASP A 26 -13.26 30.83 -0.12
CA ASP A 26 -13.41 29.94 -1.28
C ASP A 26 -13.45 30.66 -2.63
N MET A 27 -12.64 31.71 -2.82
CA MET A 27 -12.21 32.13 -4.15
C MET A 27 -10.68 32.14 -4.24
N GLY A 28 -10.07 31.01 -3.89
CA GLY A 28 -8.75 30.66 -4.41
C GLY A 28 -8.89 30.13 -5.84
N PRO A 29 -7.90 30.32 -6.73
CA PRO A 29 -7.91 29.71 -8.05
C PRO A 29 -8.15 28.20 -7.93
N VAL A 30 -9.22 27.70 -8.57
CA VAL A 30 -9.34 26.27 -8.84
C VAL A 30 -8.31 25.95 -9.92
N GLU A 31 -7.09 25.62 -9.50
CA GLU A 31 -6.09 25.07 -10.39
C GLU A 31 -6.69 23.77 -10.95
N SER A 32 -6.99 23.79 -12.24
CA SER A 32 -7.40 22.61 -12.99
C SER A 32 -6.27 21.58 -12.91
N PHE A 33 -6.45 20.54 -12.09
CA PHE A 33 -5.58 19.36 -12.01
C PHE A 33 -5.61 18.50 -13.29
N ASP A 34 -5.74 19.11 -14.47
CA ASP A 34 -5.98 18.41 -15.73
C ASP A 34 -4.69 18.17 -16.54
N SER A 35 -3.54 18.14 -15.86
CA SER A 35 -2.27 17.76 -16.47
C SER A 35 -1.30 17.19 -15.43
N LEU A 36 -1.68 16.08 -14.81
CA LEU A 36 -0.70 15.16 -14.25
C LEU A 36 -0.19 14.28 -15.39
N ALA A 37 0.91 14.70 -16.02
CA ALA A 37 1.83 13.73 -16.59
C ALA A 37 2.24 12.75 -15.47
N PRO A 38 2.44 11.45 -15.75
CA PRO A 38 2.77 10.49 -14.70
C PRO A 38 4.09 10.91 -14.05
N VAL A 39 4.00 11.53 -12.88
CA VAL A 39 5.15 11.70 -12.01
C VAL A 39 5.42 10.29 -11.50
N ALA A 40 6.58 9.74 -11.85
CA ALA A 40 7.03 8.52 -11.22
C ALA A 40 7.05 8.81 -9.71
N GLU A 41 6.19 8.12 -8.95
CA GLU A 41 6.09 8.30 -7.51
C GLU A 41 7.46 8.11 -6.87
N GLN A 42 8.06 9.21 -6.42
CA GLN A 42 9.18 9.19 -5.50
C GLN A 42 8.63 8.83 -4.12
N ILE A 43 8.79 7.56 -3.74
CA ILE A 43 8.35 7.06 -2.44
C ILE A 43 9.31 7.62 -1.38
N VAL A 44 8.81 8.55 -0.56
CA VAL A 44 9.54 9.11 0.59
C VAL A 44 9.45 8.10 1.74
N VAL A 45 10.49 7.30 1.92
CA VAL A 45 10.68 6.47 3.14
C VAL A 45 11.81 7.10 3.95
N GLY A 46 11.48 7.93 4.95
CA GLY A 46 12.47 8.49 5.87
C GLY A 46 11.94 9.55 6.83
N ASP A 47 12.41 9.46 8.09
CA ASP A 47 12.18 10.38 9.21
C ASP A 47 12.25 11.86 8.79
N GLN A 48 11.23 12.64 9.14
CA GLN A 48 11.03 14.04 8.71
C GLN A 48 11.97 15.03 9.42
N ASN A 49 13.27 14.73 9.49
CA ASN A 49 14.28 15.71 9.85
C ASN A 49 14.61 16.55 8.61
N ALA A 50 14.26 17.84 8.65
CA ALA A 50 14.40 18.80 7.55
C ALA A 50 15.83 18.97 6.99
N ASN A 51 16.83 18.33 7.60
CA ASN A 51 18.25 18.45 7.24
C ASN A 51 18.82 17.27 6.45
N THR A 52 18.03 16.23 6.14
CA THR A 52 18.49 15.09 5.34
C THR A 52 17.41 14.57 4.40
N MET A 53 17.08 15.34 3.36
CA MET A 53 16.38 14.80 2.18
C MET A 53 17.39 13.99 1.36
N THR A 54 17.60 12.72 1.72
CA THR A 54 18.38 11.81 0.91
C THR A 54 17.54 11.43 -0.31
N LEU A 55 17.96 11.88 -1.49
CA LEU A 55 17.33 11.51 -2.75
C LEU A 55 17.76 10.08 -3.10
N THR A 56 17.07 9.08 -2.55
CA THR A 56 17.31 7.68 -2.92
C THR A 56 16.80 7.48 -4.34
N ASN A 57 17.65 6.98 -5.23
CA ASN A 57 17.22 6.56 -6.56
C ASN A 57 16.14 5.48 -6.38
N PRO A 58 14.99 5.50 -7.09
CA PRO A 58 13.91 4.56 -6.85
C PRO A 58 14.33 3.08 -6.99
N ALA A 59 15.38 2.81 -7.77
CA ALA A 59 15.98 1.48 -7.89
C ALA A 59 16.65 0.99 -6.59
N ASP A 60 17.17 1.92 -5.78
CA ASP A 60 17.88 1.63 -4.53
C ASP A 60 16.93 1.61 -3.31
N ALA A 61 15.64 1.87 -3.52
CA ALA A 61 14.65 1.82 -2.44
C ALA A 61 14.53 0.38 -1.91
N VAL A 62 14.71 0.23 -0.60
CA VAL A 62 14.55 -1.06 0.09
C VAL A 62 13.07 -1.28 0.35
N ILE A 63 12.50 -2.33 -0.26
CA ILE A 63 11.09 -2.70 -0.12
C ILE A 63 10.85 -3.77 0.96
N GLY A 64 11.91 -4.45 1.41
CA GLY A 64 11.84 -5.50 2.42
C GLY A 64 13.20 -6.12 2.73
N THR A 65 13.19 -7.24 3.45
CA THR A 65 14.40 -8.01 3.78
C THR A 65 14.17 -9.50 3.55
N THR A 66 15.18 -10.22 3.07
CA THR A 66 15.14 -11.69 2.96
C THR A 66 15.25 -12.33 4.36
N THR A 67 14.98 -13.64 4.43
CA THR A 67 15.15 -14.44 5.65
C THR A 67 16.59 -14.43 6.19
N SER A 68 17.57 -14.22 5.31
CA SER A 68 18.99 -14.12 5.69
C SER A 68 19.38 -12.70 6.11
N GLY A 69 18.44 -11.74 6.10
CA GLY A 69 18.67 -10.34 6.44
C GLY A 69 19.17 -9.46 5.28
N SER A 70 19.21 -9.97 4.05
CA SER A 70 19.60 -9.19 2.87
C SER A 70 18.50 -8.20 2.48
N ALA A 71 18.85 -6.96 2.13
CA ALA A 71 17.88 -5.98 1.67
C ALA A 71 17.28 -6.42 0.33
N ILE A 72 15.96 -6.30 0.19
CA ILE A 72 15.25 -6.44 -1.07
C ILE A 72 15.12 -5.04 -1.65
N THR A 73 15.99 -4.67 -2.59
CA THR A 73 15.90 -3.39 -3.32
C THR A 73 14.87 -3.47 -4.45
N THR A 74 14.35 -2.33 -4.92
CA THR A 74 13.49 -2.28 -6.12
C THR A 74 14.20 -2.90 -7.33
N ALA A 75 15.50 -2.63 -7.50
CA ALA A 75 16.30 -3.20 -8.58
C ALA A 75 16.40 -4.73 -8.49
N ALA A 76 16.69 -5.26 -7.30
CA ALA A 76 16.72 -6.70 -7.07
C ALA A 76 15.35 -7.34 -7.32
N HIS A 77 14.27 -6.70 -6.86
CA HIS A 77 12.90 -7.16 -7.07
C HIS A 77 12.55 -7.24 -8.57
N ASP A 78 12.82 -6.18 -9.32
CA ASP A 78 12.55 -6.11 -10.76
C ASP A 78 13.38 -7.10 -11.57
N LYS A 79 14.64 -7.33 -11.16
CA LYS A 79 15.49 -8.34 -11.79
C LYS A 79 14.98 -9.75 -11.50
N CYS A 80 14.68 -10.06 -10.24
CA CYS A 80 14.31 -11.40 -9.82
C CYS A 80 12.92 -11.83 -10.29
N LYS A 81 11.94 -10.93 -10.34
CA LYS A 81 10.64 -11.25 -10.95
C LYS A 81 10.76 -11.64 -12.42
N ALA A 82 11.62 -10.96 -13.17
CA ALA A 82 11.86 -11.25 -14.58
C ALA A 82 12.66 -12.54 -14.77
N THR A 83 13.69 -12.77 -13.95
CA THR A 83 14.50 -14.00 -14.01
C THR A 83 13.70 -15.26 -13.67
N LEU A 84 12.73 -15.16 -12.76
CA LEU A 84 11.88 -16.27 -12.34
C LEU A 84 10.55 -16.35 -13.10
N ASP A 85 10.31 -15.46 -14.06
CA ASP A 85 9.07 -15.36 -14.83
C ASP A 85 7.82 -15.34 -13.93
N LEU A 86 7.87 -14.54 -12.86
CA LEU A 86 6.75 -14.41 -11.93
C LEU A 86 5.60 -13.65 -12.58
N SER A 87 4.40 -14.23 -12.55
CA SER A 87 3.18 -13.57 -12.99
C SER A 87 2.89 -12.30 -12.17
N GLU A 88 2.19 -11.34 -12.76
CA GLU A 88 1.76 -10.12 -12.06
C GLU A 88 0.96 -10.44 -10.79
N TYR A 89 0.09 -11.46 -10.85
CA TYR A 89 -0.65 -11.95 -9.69
C TYR A 89 0.25 -12.44 -8.55
N ASN A 90 1.33 -13.17 -8.88
CA ASN A 90 2.31 -13.58 -7.88
C ASN A 90 3.06 -12.38 -7.30
N ILE A 91 3.32 -11.34 -8.09
CA ILE A 91 3.91 -10.09 -7.61
C ILE A 91 2.99 -9.34 -6.66
N GLU A 92 1.69 -9.29 -6.94
CA GLU A 92 0.70 -8.66 -6.06
C GLU A 92 0.64 -9.37 -4.70
N ILE A 93 0.51 -10.70 -4.71
CA ILE A 93 0.51 -11.50 -3.47
C ILE A 93 1.81 -11.32 -2.69
N PHE A 94 2.96 -11.30 -3.37
CA PHE A 94 4.24 -11.07 -2.73
C PHE A 94 4.26 -9.73 -1.98
N LYS A 95 3.84 -8.65 -2.63
CA LYS A 95 3.79 -7.30 -2.04
C LYS A 95 2.82 -7.24 -0.87
N GLU A 96 1.62 -7.79 -1.03
CA GLU A 96 0.62 -7.84 0.03
C GLU A 96 1.16 -8.56 1.28
N ALA A 97 1.78 -9.73 1.07
CA ALA A 97 2.33 -10.53 2.13
C ALA A 97 3.57 -9.92 2.79
N LEU A 98 4.37 -9.17 2.02
CA LEU A 98 5.49 -8.40 2.55
C LEU A 98 5.00 -7.24 3.42
N MET A 99 3.98 -6.49 2.97
CA MET A 99 3.39 -5.38 3.75
C MET A 99 2.66 -5.87 5.01
N GLY A 100 2.06 -7.06 4.95
CA GLY A 100 1.33 -7.64 6.07
C GLY A 100 2.16 -8.52 7.01
N ASP A 101 3.47 -8.64 6.79
CA ASP A 101 4.37 -9.49 7.59
C ASP A 101 3.92 -10.98 7.64
N TYR A 102 3.37 -11.47 6.53
CA TYR A 102 2.95 -12.87 6.39
C TYR A 102 3.51 -13.51 5.11
N LEU A 103 4.60 -12.97 4.57
CA LEU A 103 5.30 -13.51 3.39
C LEU A 103 5.67 -15.00 3.55
N TYR A 104 5.85 -15.45 4.78
CA TYR A 104 6.14 -16.85 5.10
C TYR A 104 4.91 -17.76 5.12
N ASN A 105 3.70 -17.20 5.17
CA ASN A 105 2.45 -17.96 5.25
C ASN A 105 1.80 -18.16 3.87
N ILE A 106 2.31 -17.51 2.83
CA ILE A 106 1.78 -17.56 1.47
C ILE A 106 2.90 -17.72 0.44
N GLY A 107 2.70 -18.61 -0.53
CA GLY A 107 3.64 -18.85 -1.61
C GLY A 107 3.17 -18.29 -2.95
N PRO A 108 4.00 -18.40 -4.00
CA PRO A 108 3.54 -18.20 -5.35
C PRO A 108 2.40 -19.16 -5.69
N VAL A 109 1.48 -18.70 -6.51
CA VAL A 109 0.34 -19.45 -7.04
C VAL A 109 0.69 -20.03 -8.40
N ASP A 110 0.44 -21.31 -8.57
CA ASP A 110 0.60 -22.06 -9.81
C ASP A 110 -0.70 -22.79 -10.20
N THR A 111 -0.61 -23.75 -11.12
CA THR A 111 -1.76 -24.53 -11.60
C THR A 111 -2.41 -25.42 -10.53
N LEU A 112 -1.69 -25.71 -9.45
CA LEU A 112 -2.15 -26.49 -8.30
C LEU A 112 -2.62 -25.61 -7.13
N GLY A 113 -2.55 -24.28 -7.28
CA GLY A 113 -2.95 -23.30 -6.28
C GLY A 113 -1.74 -22.65 -5.59
N THR A 114 -1.93 -22.14 -4.38
CA THR A 114 -0.87 -21.50 -3.61
C THR A 114 0.15 -22.54 -3.12
N ALA A 115 1.44 -22.27 -3.31
CA ALA A 115 2.49 -23.12 -2.77
C ALA A 115 2.52 -23.04 -1.23
N PHE A 116 2.32 -24.17 -0.55
CA PHE A 116 2.32 -24.27 0.92
C PHE A 116 3.54 -24.99 1.50
N SER A 117 4.72 -24.92 0.87
CA SER A 117 5.95 -25.56 1.37
C SER A 117 6.82 -24.63 2.23
N ASP A 118 7.77 -25.18 2.98
CA ASP A 118 8.76 -24.36 3.72
C ASP A 118 9.67 -23.54 2.77
N GLY A 119 9.71 -23.92 1.48
CA GLY A 119 10.45 -23.24 0.42
C GLY A 119 9.66 -22.15 -0.31
N ARG A 120 8.56 -21.65 0.25
CA ARG A 120 7.83 -20.48 -0.29
C ARG A 120 8.81 -19.34 -0.57
N TRP A 121 8.76 -18.80 -1.79
CA TRP A 121 9.65 -17.73 -2.25
C TRP A 121 11.16 -18.04 -2.19
N ALA A 122 11.59 -19.28 -1.93
CA ALA A 122 13.02 -19.61 -1.79
C ALA A 122 13.82 -19.29 -3.06
N GLY A 123 13.25 -19.53 -4.25
CA GLY A 123 13.86 -19.14 -5.51
C GLY A 123 14.02 -17.62 -5.65
N TYR A 124 13.03 -16.86 -5.17
CA TYR A 124 13.07 -15.40 -5.15
C TYR A 124 14.14 -14.89 -4.18
N PHE A 125 14.17 -15.38 -2.94
CA PHE A 125 15.17 -14.97 -1.95
C PHE A 125 16.59 -15.32 -2.41
N SER A 126 16.79 -16.51 -2.97
CA SER A 126 18.07 -16.91 -3.55
C SER A 126 18.53 -15.98 -4.68
N CYS A 127 17.59 -15.54 -5.54
CA CYS A 127 17.90 -14.57 -6.58
C CYS A 127 18.32 -13.20 -6.00
N VAL A 128 17.58 -12.68 -5.02
CA VAL A 128 17.92 -11.40 -4.37
C VAL A 128 19.28 -11.48 -3.69
N GLU A 129 19.54 -12.53 -2.92
CA GLU A 129 20.81 -12.73 -2.23
C GLU A 129 22.01 -12.95 -3.17
N SER A 130 21.74 -13.32 -4.42
CA SER A 130 22.76 -13.42 -5.47
C SER A 130 22.96 -12.12 -6.22
N TYR A 131 21.96 -11.23 -6.23
CA TYR A 131 22.05 -9.91 -6.86
C TYR A 131 22.86 -8.92 -6.02
N GLU A 132 22.77 -9.03 -4.69
CA GLU A 132 23.48 -8.17 -3.73
C GLU A 132 24.97 -8.57 -3.51
N LYS A 133 25.45 -9.63 -4.17
CA LYS A 133 26.85 -10.11 -4.10
C LYS A 133 27.65 -9.66 -5.31
#